data_AF-A0A5N8VDS3-F1
#
_entry.id   AF-A0A5N8VDS3-F1
#
_cell.length_a   1.000
_cell.length_b   1.000
_cell.length_c   1.000
_cell.angle_alpha   90.00
_cell.angle_beta   90.00
_cell.angle_gamma   90.00
#
_symmetry.space_group_name_H-M   'P 1'
#
loop_
_entity.id
_entity.type
_entity.pdbx_description
1 polymer ?
#
loop_
_entity_poly.entity_id
_entity_poly.type
_entity_poly.pdbx_seq_one_letter_code
_entity_poly.pdbx_strand_id
1 'polypeptide(L)'
;MADTFEELVEKQRAVNEAHLRVLQLRDTYGAPTTASWTQQQTETYETAWRAWRDLARDVQASVTDYAKDEGRSRNDVEADVKQAAGPEPEETLEEHGKAGRTDG
;
A
#
# COMPACT_ATOMS: atom_id res chain seq x y z
N MET A 1 0.08 23.19 9.20
CA MET A 1 1.18 22.63 10.01
C MET A 1 1.99 21.78 9.05
N ALA A 2 3.32 21.78 9.17
CA ALA A 2 4.12 20.76 8.49
C ALA A 2 3.71 19.40 9.05
N ASP A 3 3.50 18.42 8.17
CA ASP A 3 3.26 17.03 8.59
C ASP A 3 4.40 16.58 9.50
N THR A 4 4.09 15.90 10.61
CA THR A 4 5.15 15.30 11.44
C THR A 4 5.58 13.95 10.88
N PHE A 5 6.78 13.47 11.24
CA PHE A 5 7.20 12.12 10.85
C PHE A 5 6.20 11.05 11.27
N GLU A 6 5.64 11.14 12.49
CA GLU A 6 4.62 10.21 12.98
C GLU A 6 3.34 10.24 12.13
N GLU A 7 2.92 11.43 11.70
CA GLU A 7 1.78 11.58 10.79
C GLU A 7 2.06 10.95 9.41
N LEU A 8 3.28 11.08 8.88
CA LEU A 8 3.66 10.38 7.64
C LEU A 8 3.59 8.86 7.80
N VAL A 9 4.02 8.34 8.95
CA VAL A 9 3.95 6.91 9.27
C VAL A 9 2.49 6.43 9.33
N GLU A 10 1.61 7.15 10.00
CA GLU A 10 0.19 6.80 10.06
C GLU A 10 -0.50 6.87 8.68
N LYS A 11 -0.19 7.89 7.88
CA LYS A 11 -0.68 7.97 6.50
C LYS A 11 -0.16 6.80 5.65
N GLN A 12 1.10 6.40 5.79
CA GLN A 12 1.66 5.24 5.09
C GLN A 12 1.03 3.93 5.57
N ARG A 13 0.68 3.78 6.84
CA ARG A 13 -0.10 2.62 7.34
C ARG A 13 -1.46 2.54 6.67
N ALA A 14 -2.16 3.67 6.52
CA ALA A 14 -3.43 3.72 5.80
C ALA A 14 -3.27 3.33 4.32
N VAL A 15 -2.18 3.74 3.66
CA VAL A 15 -1.84 3.27 2.30
C VAL A 15 -1.65 1.75 2.27
N ASN A 16 -0.89 1.20 3.22
CA ASN A 16 -0.63 -0.24 3.29
C ASN A 16 -1.93 -1.05 3.51
N GLU A 17 -2.82 -0.59 4.39
CA GLU A 17 -4.13 -1.22 4.62
C GLU A 17 -5.02 -1.17 3.37
N ALA A 18 -5.07 -0.02 2.69
CA ALA A 18 -5.84 0.13 1.46
C ALA A 18 -5.28 -0.77 0.34
N HIS A 19 -3.95 -0.88 0.23
CA HIS A 19 -3.30 -1.77 -0.73
C HIS A 19 -3.60 -3.24 -0.42
N LEU A 20 -3.55 -3.65 0.86
CA LEU A 20 -3.90 -5.01 1.27
C LEU A 20 -5.33 -5.36 0.84
N ARG A 21 -6.28 -4.44 0.96
CA ARG A 21 -7.66 -4.65 0.49
C ARG A 21 -7.73 -4.88 -1.03
N VAL A 22 -6.97 -4.14 -1.82
CA VAL A 22 -6.89 -4.33 -3.29
C VAL A 22 -6.37 -5.73 -3.62
N LEU A 23 -5.31 -6.17 -2.92
CA LEU A 23 -4.71 -7.48 -3.11
C LEU A 23 -5.67 -8.60 -2.71
N GLN A 24 -6.36 -8.46 -1.58
CA GLN A 24 -7.39 -9.41 -1.13
C GLN A 24 -8.56 -9.52 -2.11
N LEU A 25 -9.01 -8.40 -2.69
CA LEU A 25 -10.07 -8.42 -3.71
C LEU A 25 -9.60 -9.15 -4.97
N ARG A 26 -8.36 -8.92 -5.40
CA ARG A 26 -7.75 -9.61 -6.53
C ARG A 26 -7.61 -11.12 -6.28
N ASP A 27 -7.22 -11.51 -5.07
CA ASP A 27 -7.13 -12.92 -4.66
C ASP A 27 -8.52 -13.58 -4.64
N THR A 28 -9.50 -12.90 -4.04
CA THR A 28 -10.89 -13.38 -3.91
C THR A 28 -11.59 -13.55 -5.26
N TYR A 29 -11.40 -12.61 -6.19
CA TYR A 29 -12.04 -12.66 -7.50
C TYR A 29 -11.26 -13.53 -8.50
N GLY A 30 -10.06 -13.97 -8.14
CA GLY A 30 -9.15 -14.71 -9.01
C GLY A 30 -8.46 -13.81 -10.03
N ALA A 31 -7.40 -14.35 -10.65
CA ALA A 31 -6.67 -13.62 -11.68
C ALA A 31 -7.61 -13.22 -12.83
N PRO A 32 -7.58 -11.97 -13.30
CA PRO A 32 -8.46 -11.48 -14.37
C PRO A 32 -8.27 -12.23 -15.70
N THR A 33 -7.18 -12.99 -15.83
CA THR A 33 -6.91 -13.90 -16.96
C THR A 33 -7.61 -15.25 -16.86
N THR A 34 -8.16 -15.60 -15.69
CA THR A 34 -8.76 -16.92 -15.40
C THR A 34 -10.26 -16.82 -15.11
N ALA A 35 -10.74 -15.71 -14.56
CA ALA A 35 -12.15 -15.48 -14.28
C ALA A 35 -12.63 -14.15 -14.87
N SER A 36 -13.73 -14.18 -15.64
CA SER A 36 -14.43 -12.96 -16.03
C SER A 36 -15.16 -12.39 -14.82
N TRP A 37 -14.64 -11.30 -14.27
CA TRP A 37 -15.27 -10.60 -13.15
C TRP A 37 -16.64 -10.05 -13.55
N THR A 38 -17.59 -10.10 -12.62
CA THR A 38 -18.87 -9.41 -12.79
C THR A 38 -18.67 -7.89 -12.74
N GLN A 39 -19.61 -7.13 -13.29
CA GLN A 39 -19.57 -5.67 -13.21
C GLN A 39 -19.41 -5.18 -11.77
N GLN A 40 -20.13 -5.78 -10.83
CA GLN A 40 -20.06 -5.42 -9.40
C GLN A 40 -18.67 -5.71 -8.79
N GLN A 41 -18.03 -6.81 -9.17
CA GLN A 41 -16.67 -7.15 -8.73
C GLN A 41 -15.65 -6.13 -9.28
N THR A 42 -15.76 -5.80 -10.56
CA THR A 42 -14.94 -4.77 -11.20
C THR A 42 -15.11 -3.41 -10.52
N GLU A 43 -16.34 -2.95 -10.30
CA GLU A 43 -16.62 -1.67 -9.62
C GLU A 43 -16.09 -1.64 -8.18
N THR A 44 -16.20 -2.76 -7.46
CA THR A 44 -15.67 -2.89 -6.09
C THR A 44 -14.15 -2.79 -6.07
N TYR A 45 -13.48 -3.51 -6.99
CA TYR A 45 -12.03 -3.47 -7.12
C TYR A 45 -11.53 -2.08 -7.53
N GLU A 46 -12.15 -1.46 -8.54
CA GLU A 46 -11.77 -0.11 -8.99
C GLU A 46 -11.93 0.93 -7.90
N THR A 47 -12.99 0.84 -7.08
CA THR A 47 -13.20 1.73 -5.93
C THR A 47 -12.07 1.58 -4.91
N ALA A 48 -11.74 0.34 -4.53
CA ALA A 48 -10.65 0.08 -3.59
C ALA A 48 -9.30 0.57 -4.14
N TRP A 49 -9.04 0.34 -5.43
CA TRP A 49 -7.81 0.76 -6.08
C TRP A 49 -7.68 2.27 -6.20
N ARG A 50 -8.78 2.99 -6.48
CA ARG A 50 -8.80 4.47 -6.47
C ARG A 50 -8.53 5.01 -5.07
N ALA A 51 -9.18 4.46 -4.04
CA ALA A 51 -8.94 4.87 -2.66
C ALA A 51 -7.47 4.69 -2.25
N TRP A 52 -6.86 3.56 -2.57
CA TRP A 52 -5.43 3.32 -2.35
C TRP A 52 -4.55 4.33 -3.11
N ARG A 53 -4.82 4.54 -4.41
CA ARG A 53 -4.09 5.52 -5.25
C ARG A 53 -4.12 6.93 -4.68
N ASP A 54 -5.26 7.35 -4.17
CA ASP A 54 -5.45 8.70 -3.65
C ASP A 54 -4.68 8.89 -2.33
N LEU A 55 -4.72 7.89 -1.43
CA LEU A 55 -3.89 7.90 -0.21
C LEU A 55 -2.39 7.90 -0.53
N ALA A 56 -1.96 7.10 -1.51
CA ALA A 56 -0.55 7.04 -1.90
C ALA A 56 -0.04 8.38 -2.46
N ARG A 57 -0.90 9.11 -3.19
CA ARG A 57 -0.59 10.46 -3.68
C ARG A 57 -0.49 11.48 -2.54
N ASP A 58 -1.38 11.40 -1.57
CA ASP A 58 -1.36 12.26 -0.38
C ASP A 58 -0.06 12.08 0.41
N VAL A 59 0.31 10.83 0.74
CA VAL A 59 1.59 10.53 1.41
C VAL A 59 2.78 11.05 0.62
N GLN A 60 2.79 10.86 -0.71
CA GLN A 60 3.92 11.31 -1.54
C GLN A 60 4.06 12.84 -1.56
N ALA A 61 2.96 13.58 -1.47
CA ALA A 61 2.96 15.03 -1.31
C ALA A 61 3.50 15.42 0.07
N SER A 62 2.94 14.85 1.15
CA SER A 62 3.37 15.11 2.52
C SER A 62 4.85 14.78 2.78
N VAL A 63 5.36 13.66 2.25
CA VAL A 63 6.79 13.30 2.32
C VAL A 63 7.67 14.33 1.61
N THR A 64 7.20 14.86 0.47
CA THR A 64 7.94 15.87 -0.30
C THR A 64 8.04 17.18 0.49
N ASP A 65 6.94 17.61 1.10
CA ASP A 65 6.89 18.83 1.90
C ASP A 65 7.71 18.68 3.19
N TYR A 66 7.56 17.56 3.91
CA TYR A 66 8.36 17.26 5.10
C TYR A 66 9.86 17.19 4.82
N ALA A 67 10.26 16.49 3.74
CA ALA A 67 11.68 16.39 3.38
C ALA A 67 12.29 17.76 3.07
N LYS A 68 11.52 18.64 2.40
CA LYS A 68 11.94 20.02 2.12
C LYS A 68 12.09 20.84 3.40
N ASP A 69 11.13 20.74 4.31
CA ASP A 69 11.13 21.48 5.59
C ASP A 69 12.27 21.03 6.51
N GLU A 70 12.59 19.73 6.54
CA GLU A 70 13.68 19.15 7.31
C GLU A 70 15.05 19.22 6.61
N GLY A 71 15.10 19.68 5.35
CA GLY A 71 16.33 19.70 4.55
C GLY A 71 16.91 18.32 4.23
N ARG A 72 16.06 17.29 4.21
CA ARG A 72 16.42 15.89 3.93
C ARG A 72 16.12 15.51 2.48
N SER A 73 16.73 14.42 2.01
CA SER A 73 16.34 13.81 0.73
C SER A 73 14.95 13.20 0.86
N ARG A 74 14.09 13.44 -0.14
CA ARG A 74 12.76 12.81 -0.23
C ARG A 74 12.84 11.29 -0.14
N ASN A 75 13.84 10.68 -0.79
CA ASN A 75 13.98 9.23 -0.84
C ASN A 75 14.32 8.65 0.55
N ASP A 76 15.12 9.36 1.34
CA ASP A 76 15.50 8.90 2.69
C ASP A 76 14.30 8.96 3.62
N VAL A 77 13.52 10.05 3.56
CA VAL A 77 12.28 10.18 4.32
C VAL A 77 11.28 9.09 3.90
N GLU A 78 11.12 8.84 2.60
CA GLU A 78 10.20 7.80 2.11
C GLU A 78 10.59 6.41 2.62
N ALA A 79 11.90 6.09 2.61
CA ALA A 79 12.41 4.82 3.13
C ALA A 79 12.17 4.68 4.65
N ASP A 80 12.46 5.72 5.43
CA ASP A 80 12.24 5.72 6.89
C ASP A 80 10.76 5.54 7.23
N VAL A 81 9.88 6.25 6.51
CA VAL A 81 8.42 6.17 6.70
C VAL A 81 7.92 4.77 6.38
N LYS A 82 8.35 4.17 5.26
CA LYS A 82 8.01 2.79 4.89
C LYS A 82 8.50 1.79 5.94
N GLN A 83 9.73 1.94 6.41
CA GLN A 83 10.28 1.07 7.45
C GLN A 83 9.50 1.16 8.76
N ALA A 84 9.09 2.37 9.18
CA ALA A 84 8.34 2.59 10.41
C ALA A 84 6.85 2.21 10.31
N ALA A 85 6.27 2.30 9.12
CA ALA A 85 4.89 1.88 8.85
C ALA A 85 4.73 0.34 8.89
N GLY A 86 5.81 -0.41 8.69
CA GLY A 86 5.81 -1.86 8.61
C GLY A 86 5.82 -2.38 7.17
N PRO A 87 5.87 -3.71 6.97
CA PRO A 87 6.06 -4.32 5.66
C PRO A 87 4.96 -3.92 4.66
N GLU A 88 5.34 -3.70 3.41
CA GLU A 88 4.39 -3.54 2.32
C GLU A 88 3.62 -4.85 2.10
N PRO A 89 2.32 -4.79 1.77
CA PRO A 89 1.47 -5.99 1.80
C PRO A 89 1.83 -7.04 0.74
N GLU A 90 2.58 -6.70 -0.31
CA GLU A 90 3.13 -7.71 -1.23
C GLU A 90 4.20 -8.60 -0.55
N GLU A 91 5.05 -8.02 0.29
CA GLU A 91 6.08 -8.75 1.05
C GLU A 91 5.43 -9.70 2.07
N THR A 92 4.33 -9.26 2.70
CA THR A 92 3.54 -10.06 3.66
C THR A 92 2.81 -11.24 3.02
N LEU A 93 2.34 -11.07 1.76
CA LEU A 93 1.68 -12.15 1.01
C LEU A 93 2.70 -13.18 0.49
N GLU A 94 3.92 -12.76 0.15
CA GLU A 94 5.01 -13.68 -0.21
C GLU A 94 5.47 -14.54 0.97
N GLU A 95 5.53 -13.99 2.19
CA GLU A 95 5.84 -14.75 3.41
C GLU A 95 4.80 -15.86 3.65
N HIS A 96 3.51 -15.53 3.57
CA HIS A 96 2.43 -16.52 3.72
C HIS A 96 2.43 -17.58 2.60
N GLY A 97 2.81 -17.21 1.37
CA GLY A 97 2.91 -18.14 0.25
C GLY A 97 4.08 -19.12 0.33
N LYS A 98 5.18 -18.78 1.04
CA LYS A 98 6.33 -19.68 1.21
C LYS A 98 6.16 -20.71 2.32
N ALA A 99 5.33 -20.43 3.33
CA ALA A 99 5.06 -21.38 4.42
C ALA A 99 4.31 -22.65 3.97
N GLY A 100 3.74 -22.67 2.76
CA GLY A 100 3.05 -23.83 2.18
C GLY A 100 3.91 -24.73 1.27
N ARG A 101 5.20 -24.43 1.08
CA ARG A 101 6.12 -25.19 0.22
C ARG A 101 7.34 -25.72 1.00
N THR A 102 7.08 -26.55 1.99
CA THR A 102 8.11 -27.44 2.57
C THR A 102 7.59 -28.87 2.60
N ASP A 103 8.22 -29.69 1.77
CA ASP A 103 8.33 -31.16 1.78
C ASP A 103 7.09 -32.03 1.50
N GLY A 104 7.25 -32.89 0.46
CA GLY A 104 6.32 -33.92 0.01
C GLY A 104 6.77 -34.55 -1.30
#